data_AF-A0A936SLR1-F1
#
_entry.id   AF-A0A936SLR1-F1
#
_cell.length_a   1.000
_cell.length_b   1.000
_cell.length_c   1.000
_cell.angle_alpha   90.00
_cell.angle_beta   90.00
_cell.angle_gamma   90.00
#
_symmetry.space_group_name_H-M   'P 1'
#
loop_
_entity.id
_entity.type
_entity.pdbx_description
1 polymer ?
#
loop_
_entity_poly.entity_id
_entity_poly.type
_entity_poly.pdbx_seq_one_letter_code
_entity_poly.pdbx_strand_id
1 'polypeptide(L)'
;MSLLVEAIITLAKNKVDFVVIGGMAIRSHGSSYVTQDLDVCYSREKTNLVKLAKALAPLDPRPRNFLDELPFVWDESTLKRNKFHTQNVLW
;
A
#
# COMPACT_ATOMS: atom_id res chain seq x y z
N MET A 1 10.28 -6.31 -13.38
CA MET A 1 8.86 -6.53 -13.01
C MET A 1 8.27 -5.15 -12.73
N SER A 2 6.95 -4.91 -12.89
CA SER A 2 6.43 -3.56 -12.56
C SER A 2 6.44 -3.34 -11.04
N LEU A 3 6.70 -2.10 -10.61
CA LEU A 3 6.71 -1.70 -9.19
C LEU A 3 5.45 -2.14 -8.44
N LEU A 4 4.29 -2.08 -9.10
CA LEU A 4 2.99 -2.51 -8.55
C LEU A 4 2.96 -4.00 -8.19
N VAL A 5 3.53 -4.85 -9.06
CA VAL A 5 3.60 -6.30 -8.81
C VAL A 5 4.57 -6.60 -7.68
N GLU A 6 5.67 -5.85 -7.58
CA GLU A 6 6.63 -5.96 -6.48
C GLU A 6 6.00 -5.57 -5.13
N ALA A 7 5.15 -4.54 -5.09
CA ALA A 7 4.39 -4.18 -3.90
C ALA A 7 3.45 -5.30 -3.45
N ILE A 8 2.68 -5.91 -4.36
CA ILE A 8 1.80 -7.05 -4.05
C ILE A 8 2.61 -8.23 -3.51
N ILE A 9 3.72 -8.58 -4.17
CA ILE A 9 4.61 -9.66 -3.74
C ILE A 9 5.18 -9.37 -2.35
N THR A 10 5.56 -8.12 -2.07
CA THR A 10 6.11 -7.70 -0.79
C THR A 10 5.08 -7.84 0.34
N LEU A 11 3.85 -7.40 0.11
CA LEU A 11 2.75 -7.56 1.07
C LEU A 11 2.46 -9.05 1.34
N ALA A 12 2.42 -9.88 0.30
CA ALA A 12 2.18 -11.31 0.42
C ALA A 12 3.32 -12.04 1.17
N LYS A 13 4.59 -11.76 0.83
CA LYS A 13 5.77 -12.33 1.51
C LYS A 13 5.80 -11.99 3.01
N ASN A 14 5.33 -10.81 3.38
CA ASN A 14 5.24 -10.37 4.76
C ASN A 14 3.96 -10.83 5.49
N LYS A 15 3.14 -11.67 4.84
CA LYS A 15 1.89 -12.22 5.39
C LYS A 15 0.93 -11.12 5.89
N VAL A 16 0.88 -10.01 5.16
CA VAL A 16 -0.12 -8.97 5.38
C VAL A 16 -1.48 -9.53 4.96
N ASP A 17 -2.50 -9.27 5.76
CA ASP A 17 -3.89 -9.60 5.48
C ASP A 17 -4.49 -8.45 4.65
N PHE A 18 -4.51 -8.63 3.33
CA PHE A 18 -5.01 -7.64 2.38
C PHE A 18 -5.75 -8.28 1.20
N VAL A 19 -6.53 -7.46 0.50
CA VAL A 19 -7.22 -7.76 -0.75
C VAL A 19 -6.86 -6.66 -1.74
N VAL A 20 -6.39 -7.05 -2.93
CA VAL A 20 -6.22 -6.11 -4.05
C VAL A 20 -7.60 -5.72 -4.56
N ILE A 21 -7.84 -4.42 -4.68
CA ILE A 21 -9.07 -3.87 -5.25
C ILE A 21 -8.71 -2.96 -6.45
N GLY A 22 -9.70 -2.25 -6.99
CA GLY A 22 -9.45 -1.23 -8.03
C GLY A 22 -8.93 -1.79 -9.36
N GLY A 23 -8.15 -0.98 -10.07
CA GLY A 23 -7.72 -1.28 -11.44
C GLY A 23 -6.87 -2.56 -11.54
N MET A 24 -5.99 -2.80 -10.56
CA MET A 24 -5.16 -4.01 -10.55
C MET A 24 -5.95 -5.30 -10.31
N ALA A 25 -7.04 -5.24 -9.53
CA ALA A 25 -7.94 -6.39 -9.39
C ALA A 25 -8.62 -6.73 -10.72
N ILE A 26 -9.13 -5.72 -11.43
CA ILE A 26 -9.80 -5.91 -12.72
C ILE A 26 -8.83 -6.42 -13.80
N ARG A 27 -7.59 -5.90 -13.84
CA ARG A 27 -6.53 -6.42 -14.72
C ARG A 27 -6.18 -7.88 -14.43
N SER A 28 -6.20 -8.29 -13.15
CA SER A 28 -5.96 -9.68 -12.76
C SER A 28 -7.03 -10.65 -13.29
N HIS A 29 -8.21 -10.14 -13.67
CA HIS A 29 -9.27 -10.89 -14.34
C HIS A 29 -9.24 -10.78 -15.88
N GLY A 30 -8.12 -10.33 -16.47
CA GLY A 30 -7.90 -10.32 -17.92
C GLY A 30 -8.38 -9.06 -18.65
N SER A 31 -8.78 -8.01 -17.91
CA SER A 31 -9.14 -6.73 -18.52
C SER A 31 -7.91 -5.98 -19.05
N SER A 32 -8.10 -5.25 -20.16
CA SER A 32 -7.12 -4.32 -20.72
C SER A 32 -7.11 -2.94 -20.03
N TYR A 33 -7.85 -2.78 -18.92
CA TYR A 33 -7.91 -1.54 -18.17
C TYR A 33 -6.51 -1.05 -17.78
N VAL A 34 -6.18 0.19 -18.14
CA VAL A 34 -4.89 0.79 -17.82
C VAL A 34 -4.97 1.41 -16.44
N THR A 35 -4.11 0.94 -15.53
CA THR A 35 -3.86 1.62 -14.27
C THR A 35 -2.37 1.66 -13.95
N GLN A 36 -1.97 2.68 -13.20
CA GLN A 36 -0.62 2.87 -12.68
C GLN A 36 -0.59 2.91 -11.14
N ASP A 37 -1.67 2.43 -10.53
CA ASP A 37 -1.87 2.36 -9.10
C ASP A 37 -2.04 0.93 -8.59
N LEU A 38 -1.90 0.80 -7.28
CA LEU A 38 -2.32 -0.36 -6.55
C LEU A 38 -3.26 0.13 -5.46
N ASP A 39 -4.48 -0.39 -5.44
CA ASP A 39 -5.40 -0.21 -4.32
C ASP A 39 -5.45 -1.49 -3.49
N VAL A 40 -5.37 -1.37 -2.17
CA VAL A 40 -5.55 -2.50 -1.26
C VAL A 40 -6.49 -2.17 -0.12
N CYS A 41 -7.44 -3.08 0.14
CA CYS A 41 -8.14 -3.16 1.42
C CYS A 41 -7.33 -4.05 2.35
N TYR A 42 -7.15 -3.67 3.61
CA TYR A 42 -6.38 -4.44 4.59
C TYR A 42 -7.09 -4.52 5.93
N SER A 43 -6.85 -5.61 6.67
CA SER A 43 -7.35 -5.75 8.03
C SER A 43 -6.77 -4.66 8.94
N ARG A 44 -7.63 -4.05 9.75
CA ARG A 44 -7.24 -3.01 10.72
C ARG A 44 -6.84 -3.55 12.09
N GLU A 45 -6.76 -4.88 12.22
CA GLU A 45 -6.21 -5.52 13.39
C GLU A 45 -4.77 -5.05 13.64
N LYS A 46 -4.43 -4.81 14.91
CA LYS A 46 -3.13 -4.21 15.29
C LYS A 46 -1.96 -5.01 14.73
N THR A 47 -2.02 -6.33 14.81
CA THR A 47 -0.98 -7.23 14.29
C THR A 47 -0.79 -7.07 12.79
N ASN A 48 -1.87 -6.91 12.03
CA ASN A 48 -1.79 -6.70 10.59
C ASN A 48 -1.22 -5.32 10.23
N LEU A 49 -1.59 -4.27 10.96
CA LEU A 49 -1.03 -2.93 10.75
C LEU A 49 0.48 -2.89 10.96
N VAL A 50 1.00 -3.64 11.96
CA VAL A 50 2.45 -3.78 12.17
C VAL A 50 3.13 -4.47 10.99
N LYS A 51 2.53 -5.54 10.45
CA LYS A 51 3.06 -6.22 9.25
C LYS A 51 3.05 -5.29 8.04
N LEU A 52 1.95 -4.56 7.82
CA LEU A 52 1.78 -3.62 6.72
C LEU A 52 2.82 -2.50 6.79
N ALA A 53 2.98 -1.89 7.97
CA ALA A 53 3.98 -0.85 8.19
C ALA A 53 5.39 -1.35 7.86
N LYS A 54 5.78 -2.52 8.40
CA LYS A 54 7.09 -3.13 8.16
C LYS A 54 7.32 -3.51 6.70
N ALA A 55 6.31 -4.07 6.04
CA ALA A 55 6.40 -4.54 4.66
C ALA A 55 6.65 -3.38 3.69
N LEU A 56 5.98 -2.24 3.90
CA LEU A 56 6.08 -1.08 3.02
C LEU A 56 7.16 -0.08 3.42
N ALA A 57 7.71 -0.15 4.64
CA ALA A 57 8.74 0.78 5.11
C ALA A 57 9.95 0.95 4.15
N PRO A 58 10.46 -0.10 3.48
CA PRO A 58 11.57 0.06 2.52
C PRO A 58 11.23 0.90 1.28
N LEU A 59 9.94 1.14 1.01
CA LEU A 59 9.47 1.95 -0.12
C LEU A 59 9.31 3.44 0.24
N ASP A 60 9.73 3.84 1.45
CA ASP A 60 9.57 5.19 2.00
C ASP A 60 8.18 5.80 1.72
N PRO A 61 7.09 5.16 2.20
CA PRO A 61 5.74 5.57 1.91
C PRO A 61 5.43 6.91 2.57
N ARG A 62 5.00 7.88 1.76
CA ARG A 62 4.52 9.19 2.20
C ARG A 62 3.11 9.46 1.69
N PRO A 63 2.25 10.17 2.43
CA PRO A 63 0.95 10.58 1.93
C PRO A 63 1.12 11.46 0.69
N ARG A 64 0.22 11.29 -0.29
CA ARG A 64 0.20 12.15 -1.46
C ARG A 64 -0.04 13.60 -1.06
N ASN A 65 0.64 14.53 -1.74
CA ASN A 65 0.54 15.98 -1.50
C ASN A 65 0.97 16.40 -0.09
N PHE A 66 1.79 15.57 0.57
CA PHE A 66 2.43 15.93 1.82
C PHE A 66 3.73 16.70 1.52
N LEU A 67 3.94 17.82 2.21
CA LEU A 67 5.14 18.62 2.02
C LEU A 67 6.39 17.83 2.44
N ASP A 68 7.44 17.88 1.62
CA ASP A 68 8.66 17.10 1.85
C ASP A 68 9.40 17.54 3.11
N GLU A 69 9.37 18.85 3.42
CA GLU A 69 9.98 19.39 4.64
C GLU A 69 9.29 18.98 5.94
N LEU A 70 8.05 18.47 5.88
CA LEU A 70 7.32 18.09 7.09
C LEU A 70 7.72 16.68 7.55
N PRO A 71 7.93 16.49 8.87
CA PRO A 71 8.18 15.16 9.41
C PRO A 71 6.93 14.29 9.24
N PHE A 72 7.14 13.09 8.73
CA PHE A 72 6.11 12.05 8.63
C PHE A 72 6.63 10.77 9.24
N VAL A 73 5.84 10.17 10.12
CA VAL A 73 6.17 8.89 10.76
C VAL A 73 5.32 7.81 10.11
N TRP A 74 5.97 6.81 9.52
CA TRP A 74 5.31 5.63 8.99
C TRP A 74 5.33 4.49 10.02
N ASP A 75 4.23 4.31 10.74
CA ASP A 75 4.08 3.28 11.77
C ASP A 75 2.64 2.77 11.87
N GLU A 76 2.40 1.76 12.71
CA GLU A 76 1.06 1.20 12.91
C GLU A 76 0.10 2.22 13.52
N SER A 77 0.59 3.15 14.33
CA SER A 77 -0.23 4.16 14.99
C SER A 77 -0.83 5.15 13.98
N THR A 78 -0.02 5.54 13.01
CA THR A 78 -0.37 6.40 11.88
C THR A 78 -1.37 5.72 10.96
N LEU A 79 -1.14 4.44 10.62
CA LEU A 79 -2.05 3.60 9.85
C LEU A 79 -3.38 3.31 10.59
N LYS A 80 -3.35 3.23 11.92
CA LYS A 80 -4.57 3.02 12.71
C LYS A 80 -5.45 4.26 12.70
N ARG A 81 -4.88 5.47 12.72
CA ARG A 81 -5.68 6.70 12.78
C ARG A 81 -6.24 7.15 11.43
N ASN A 82 -5.62 6.71 10.34
CA ASN A 82 -5.87 7.29 9.02
C ASN A 82 -6.09 6.22 7.95
N LYS A 83 -6.58 6.67 6.80
CA LYS A 83 -6.47 5.97 5.52
C LYS A 83 -5.60 6.85 4.62
N PHE A 84 -4.68 6.24 3.87
CA PHE A 84 -3.72 6.97 3.05
C PHE A 84 -3.85 6.61 1.58
N HIS A 85 -3.70 7.62 0.73
CA HIS A 85 -3.21 7.46 -0.64
C HIS A 85 -1.76 7.92 -0.63
N THR A 86 -0.84 7.14 -1.21
CA THR A 86 0.61 7.39 -1.06
C THR A 86 1.23 7.86 -2.36
N GLN A 87 2.30 8.66 -2.29
CA GLN A 87 2.97 9.21 -3.48
C GLN A 87 3.80 8.15 -4.22
N ASN A 88 4.28 7.13 -3.52
CA ASN A 88 5.27 6.17 -4.04
C ASN A 88 4.72 4.75 -4.30
N VAL A 89 3.50 4.39 -3.86
CA VAL A 89 3.06 2.99 -3.93
C VAL A 89 1.58 2.75 -4.28
N LEU A 90 0.68 3.73 -4.16
CA LEU A 90 -0.77 3.47 -4.27
C LEU A 90 -1.47 4.72 -4.81
N TRP A 91 -2.27 4.62 -5.88
CA TRP A 91 -3.34 5.60 -6.10
C TRP A 91 -4.63 5.19 -5.45
#